data_AF-A0A6P1HL18-F1
#
_entry.id   AF-A0A6P1HL18-F1
#
_cell.length_a   1.000
_cell.length_b   1.000
_cell.length_c   1.000
_cell.angle_alpha   90.00
_cell.angle_beta   90.00
_cell.angle_gamma   90.00
#
_symmetry.space_group_name_H-M   'P 1'
#
loop_
_entity.id
_entity.type
_entity.pdbx_description
1 polymer ?
#
loop_
_entity_poly.entity_id
_entity_poly.type
_entity_poly.pdbx_seq_one_letter_code
_entity_poly.pdbx_strand_id
1 'polypeptide(L)'
;MKTFKLIKLNVIHELEEGFEKKTIPLIDGLIINREDEHNQWLIEAYVGAQQLDYFKGLQEEGEEFVLEAKISKSSNQPAYFLVKLLTLNEIGEGFNVLFMGTIVDYKKEQVEQMLQNLIEEGYQGDELLEMFKQHVEDAETKV
;
A
#
# COMPACT_ATOMS: atom_id res chain seq x y z
N MET A 1 -15.69 -6.74 14.64
CA MET A 1 -15.68 -6.20 13.27
C MET A 1 -15.97 -4.71 13.29
N LYS A 2 -15.12 -3.91 12.64
CA LYS A 2 -15.30 -2.47 12.43
C LYS A 2 -15.18 -2.14 10.96
N THR A 3 -16.08 -1.28 10.48
CA THR A 3 -16.17 -0.90 9.07
C THR A 3 -15.90 0.59 8.92
N PHE A 4 -15.09 0.95 7.93
CA PHE A 4 -14.68 2.32 7.67
C PHE A 4 -14.78 2.65 6.19
N LYS A 5 -14.96 3.93 5.88
CA LYS A 5 -14.90 4.41 4.50
C LYS A 5 -13.44 4.42 4.00
N LEU A 6 -13.20 3.90 2.81
CA LEU A 6 -11.92 4.02 2.11
C LEU A 6 -11.95 5.30 1.26
N ILE A 7 -11.04 6.22 1.53
CA ILE A 7 -11.02 7.55 0.89
C ILE A 7 -10.01 7.60 -0.26
N LYS A 8 -8.88 6.91 -0.10
CA LYS A 8 -7.82 6.83 -1.11
C LYS A 8 -7.19 5.46 -1.04
N LEU A 9 -6.81 4.93 -2.19
CA LEU A 9 -6.07 3.69 -2.33
C LEU A 9 -4.94 3.86 -3.34
N ASN A 10 -3.73 3.47 -2.97
CA ASN A 10 -2.61 3.34 -3.90
C ASN A 10 -2.07 1.92 -3.84
N VAL A 11 -1.64 1.41 -4.99
CA VAL A 11 -0.77 0.23 -5.07
C VAL A 11 0.68 0.71 -5.07
N ILE A 12 1.50 0.11 -4.23
CA ILE A 12 2.93 0.41 -4.14
C ILE A 12 3.70 -0.62 -4.97
N HIS A 13 4.46 -0.14 -5.94
CA HIS A 13 5.35 -0.95 -6.77
C HIS A 13 6.79 -0.73 -6.35
N GLU A 14 7.55 -1.79 -6.18
CA GLU A 14 8.99 -1.74 -5.97
C GLU A 14 9.70 -1.67 -7.33
N LEU A 15 10.65 -0.76 -7.44
CA LEU A 15 11.48 -0.51 -8.62
C LEU A 15 12.95 -0.53 -8.18
N GLU A 16 13.87 -0.72 -9.13
CA GLU A 16 15.32 -0.75 -8.84
C GLU A 16 15.82 0.51 -8.11
N GLU A 17 15.21 1.68 -8.36
CA GLU A 17 15.58 2.96 -7.75
C GLU A 17 14.60 3.45 -6.66
N GLY A 18 13.74 2.57 -6.13
CA GLY A 18 12.84 2.88 -5.00
C GLY A 18 11.42 2.41 -5.19
N PHE A 19 10.43 3.26 -4.87
CA PHE A 19 9.01 2.88 -4.90
C PHE A 19 8.19 3.83 -5.75
N GLU A 20 7.31 3.27 -6.59
CA GLU A 20 6.28 4.02 -7.30
C GLU A 20 4.91 3.80 -6.63
N LYS A 21 4.15 4.89 -6.49
CA LYS A 21 2.77 4.84 -5.97
C LYS A 21 1.78 5.04 -7.11
N LYS A 22 1.04 3.98 -7.48
CA LYS A 22 -0.08 4.09 -8.41
C LYS A 22 -1.37 4.38 -7.67
N THR A 23 -1.86 5.62 -7.76
CA THR A 23 -3.16 6.00 -7.18
C THR A 23 -4.30 5.38 -7.98
N ILE A 24 -5.21 4.68 -7.30
CA ILE A 24 -6.38 4.07 -7.91
C ILE A 24 -7.53 5.08 -7.94
N PRO A 25 -8.15 5.36 -9.09
CA PRO A 25 -9.30 6.26 -9.19
C PRO A 25 -10.56 5.56 -8.66
N LEU A 26 -10.75 5.63 -7.34
CA LEU A 26 -11.92 5.07 -6.65
C LEU A 26 -13.19 5.82 -7.04
N ILE A 27 -14.25 5.07 -7.35
CA ILE A 27 -15.62 5.58 -7.39
C ILE A 27 -16.18 5.60 -5.96
N ASP A 28 -16.01 4.50 -5.23
CA ASP A 28 -16.24 4.41 -3.79
C ASP A 28 -15.36 3.29 -3.20
N GLY A 29 -15.35 3.16 -1.88
CA GLY A 29 -14.62 2.08 -1.24
C GLY A 29 -14.92 1.88 0.24
N LEU A 30 -14.69 0.65 0.67
CA LEU A 30 -14.91 0.19 2.03
C LEU A 30 -13.67 -0.54 2.53
N ILE A 31 -13.39 -0.41 3.82
CA ILE A 31 -12.35 -1.20 4.47
C ILE A 31 -12.85 -1.69 5.82
N ILE A 32 -12.67 -2.98 6.07
CA ILE A 32 -13.19 -3.69 7.24
C ILE A 32 -12.03 -4.29 8.02
N ASN A 33 -11.91 -3.88 9.28
CA ASN A 33 -11.12 -4.60 10.26
C ASN A 33 -11.97 -5.77 10.78
N ARG A 34 -11.55 -7.01 10.50
CA ARG A 34 -12.31 -8.19 10.92
C ARG A 34 -12.26 -8.39 12.44
N GLU A 35 -11.23 -7.87 13.10
CA GLU A 35 -10.94 -8.10 14.53
C GLU A 35 -10.91 -9.60 14.87
N ASP A 36 -10.41 -10.41 13.94
CA ASP A 36 -10.13 -11.82 14.17
C ASP A 36 -8.72 -12.02 14.75
N GLU A 37 -8.42 -13.25 15.16
CA GLU A 37 -7.12 -13.61 15.75
C GLU A 37 -5.94 -13.46 14.78
N HIS A 38 -6.23 -13.31 13.49
CA HIS A 38 -5.26 -13.18 12.41
C HIS A 38 -5.01 -11.72 11.99
N ASN A 39 -5.65 -10.75 12.66
CA ASN A 39 -5.57 -9.33 12.35
C ASN A 39 -5.89 -9.01 10.87
N GLN A 40 -6.85 -9.74 10.29
CA GLN A 40 -7.17 -9.60 8.87
C GLN A 40 -8.01 -8.34 8.59
N TRP A 41 -7.69 -7.73 7.46
CA TRP A 41 -8.41 -6.62 6.87
C TRP A 41 -8.94 -7.00 5.50
N LEU A 42 -10.19 -6.63 5.25
CA LEU A 42 -10.83 -6.74 3.94
C LEU A 42 -10.93 -5.34 3.33
N ILE A 43 -10.42 -5.16 2.13
CA ILE A 43 -10.42 -3.89 1.41
C ILE A 43 -11.23 -4.07 0.14
N GLU A 44 -12.22 -3.22 -0.06
CA GLU A 44 -13.12 -3.23 -1.19
C GLU A 44 -13.00 -1.89 -1.93
N ALA A 45 -12.60 -1.96 -3.20
CA ALA A 45 -12.47 -0.80 -4.06
C ALA A 45 -13.47 -0.92 -5.23
N TYR A 46 -14.42 0.01 -5.30
CA TYR A 46 -15.29 0.12 -6.46
C TYR A 46 -14.65 1.09 -7.47
N VAL A 47 -14.33 0.57 -8.65
CA VAL A 47 -13.55 1.26 -9.68
C VAL A 47 -14.23 1.15 -11.04
N GLY A 48 -13.90 2.05 -11.96
CA GLY A 48 -14.40 1.97 -13.33
C GLY A 48 -13.70 0.88 -14.16
N ALA A 49 -14.34 0.47 -15.27
CA ALA A 49 -13.87 -0.58 -16.17
C ALA A 49 -12.45 -0.34 -16.74
N GLN A 50 -11.98 0.90 -16.82
CA GLN A 50 -10.63 1.25 -17.26
C GLN A 50 -9.51 0.69 -16.37
N GLN A 51 -9.84 0.26 -15.14
CA GLN A 51 -8.88 -0.36 -14.22
C GLN A 51 -8.85 -1.90 -14.33
N LEU A 52 -9.74 -2.50 -15.12
CA LEU A 52 -9.90 -3.96 -15.17
C LEU A 52 -8.62 -4.67 -15.58
N ASP A 53 -8.00 -4.26 -16.68
CA ASP A 53 -6.80 -4.93 -17.21
C ASP A 53 -5.63 -4.84 -16.21
N TYR A 54 -5.51 -3.71 -15.51
CA TYR A 54 -4.51 -3.54 -14.47
C TYR A 54 -4.71 -4.52 -13.31
N PHE A 55 -5.94 -4.64 -12.79
CA PHE A 55 -6.20 -5.56 -11.69
C PHE A 55 -6.20 -7.03 -12.10
N LYS A 56 -6.54 -7.35 -13.34
CA LYS A 56 -6.36 -8.70 -13.89
C LYS A 56 -4.89 -9.09 -13.90
N GLY A 57 -3.99 -8.20 -14.32
CA GLY A 57 -2.54 -8.44 -14.25
C GLY A 57 -2.10 -8.79 -12.82
N LEU A 58 -2.50 -7.98 -11.83
CA LEU A 58 -2.20 -8.25 -10.42
C LEU A 58 -2.80 -9.58 -9.92
N GLN A 59 -3.98 -9.95 -10.41
CA GLN A 59 -4.61 -11.22 -10.04
C GLN A 59 -3.89 -12.43 -10.66
N GLU A 60 -3.40 -12.30 -11.89
CA GLU A 60 -2.67 -13.35 -12.61
C GLU A 60 -1.27 -13.58 -12.03
N GLU A 61 -0.61 -12.53 -11.56
CA GLU A 61 0.67 -12.63 -10.82
C GLU A 61 0.49 -13.44 -9.53
N GLY A 62 -0.62 -13.24 -8.81
CA GLY A 62 -0.99 -14.01 -7.61
C GLY A 62 -0.11 -13.75 -6.38
N GLU A 63 0.80 -12.79 -6.48
CA GLU A 63 1.73 -12.40 -5.43
C GLU A 63 1.10 -11.42 -4.43
N GLU A 64 1.71 -11.33 -3.25
CA GLU A 64 1.36 -10.29 -2.26
C GLU A 64 1.95 -8.95 -2.69
N PHE A 65 1.21 -7.87 -2.45
CA PHE A 65 1.68 -6.53 -2.72
C PHE A 65 1.19 -5.55 -1.65
N VAL A 66 1.82 -4.38 -1.62
CA VAL A 66 1.53 -3.36 -0.61
C VAL A 66 0.49 -2.37 -1.13
N LEU A 67 -0.54 -2.14 -0.32
CA LEU A 67 -1.51 -1.07 -0.49
C LEU A 67 -1.27 0.04 0.52
N GLU A 68 -1.36 1.29 0.08
CA GLU A 68 -1.51 2.46 0.94
C GLU A 68 -2.98 2.91 0.92
N ALA A 69 -3.62 2.99 2.08
CA ALA A 69 -5.02 3.40 2.21
C ALA A 69 -5.21 4.57 3.17
N LYS A 70 -5.98 5.58 2.76
CA LYS A 70 -6.50 6.62 3.68
C LYS A 70 -7.90 6.26 4.14
N ILE A 71 -8.07 6.11 5.45
CA ILE A 71 -9.29 5.59 6.07
C ILE A 71 -10.07 6.72 6.74
N SER A 72 -11.39 6.76 6.51
CA SER A 72 -12.38 7.70 7.05
C SER A 72 -12.22 9.18 6.65
N LYS A 73 -11.02 9.77 6.74
CA LYS A 73 -10.76 11.18 6.41
C LYS A 73 -9.45 11.31 5.63
N SER A 74 -9.42 12.23 4.67
CA SER A 74 -8.23 12.53 3.86
C SER A 74 -7.07 13.12 4.67
N SER A 75 -7.35 13.75 5.81
CA SER A 75 -6.36 14.29 6.75
C SER A 75 -5.68 13.22 7.60
N ASN A 76 -6.19 11.99 7.62
CA ASN A 76 -5.60 10.93 8.41
C ASN A 76 -4.28 10.47 7.78
N GLN A 77 -3.37 10.01 8.63
CA GLN A 77 -2.18 9.29 8.18
C GLN A 77 -2.63 8.02 7.42
N PRO A 78 -1.98 7.70 6.29
CA PRO A 78 -2.28 6.48 5.58
C PRO A 78 -1.88 5.25 6.41
N ALA A 79 -2.65 4.17 6.25
CA ALA A 79 -2.30 2.85 6.73
C ALA A 79 -1.81 2.01 5.55
N TYR A 80 -0.84 1.15 5.79
CA TYR A 80 -0.28 0.27 4.78
C TYR A 80 -0.71 -1.17 5.04
N PHE A 81 -0.93 -1.93 3.98
CA PHE A 81 -1.42 -3.30 4.05
C PHE A 81 -0.64 -4.18 3.10
N LEU A 82 -0.15 -5.32 3.57
CA LEU A 82 0.32 -6.40 2.69
C LEU A 82 -0.89 -7.28 2.36
N VAL A 83 -1.24 -7.37 1.08
CA VAL A 83 -2.51 -7.99 0.65
C VAL A 83 -2.32 -8.93 -0.53
N LYS A 84 -3.32 -9.79 -0.71
CA LYS A 84 -3.62 -10.46 -1.99
C LYS A 84 -4.91 -9.95 -2.58
N LEU A 85 -4.97 -9.90 -3.90
CA LEU A 85 -6.21 -9.70 -4.65
C LEU A 85 -7.02 -11.00 -4.59
N LEU A 86 -8.19 -10.95 -3.94
CA LEU A 86 -9.06 -12.12 -3.78
C LEU A 86 -9.96 -12.34 -4.99
N THR A 87 -10.65 -11.31 -5.45
CA THR A 87 -11.59 -11.42 -6.57
C THR A 87 -11.86 -10.08 -7.24
N LEU A 88 -12.25 -10.16 -8.50
CA LEU A 88 -12.77 -9.07 -9.31
C LEU A 88 -14.21 -9.42 -9.69
N ASN A 89 -15.17 -8.61 -9.26
CA ASN A 89 -16.58 -8.82 -9.58
C ASN A 89 -17.09 -7.63 -10.40
N GLU A 90 -17.75 -7.90 -11.52
CA GLU A 90 -18.46 -6.86 -12.27
C GLU A 90 -19.70 -6.41 -11.48
N ILE A 91 -19.87 -5.11 -11.29
CA ILE A 91 -21.02 -4.52 -10.61
C ILE A 91 -21.44 -3.26 -11.36
N GLY A 92 -22.62 -3.31 -11.99
CA GLY A 92 -23.13 -2.18 -12.76
C GLY A 92 -22.23 -1.86 -13.95
N GLU A 93 -21.77 -0.61 -14.04
CA GLU A 93 -20.82 -0.16 -15.08
C GLU A 93 -19.35 -0.24 -14.62
N GLY A 94 -19.10 -0.69 -13.40
CA GLY A 94 -17.78 -0.76 -12.79
C GLY A 94 -17.43 -2.16 -12.29
N PHE A 95 -16.34 -2.22 -11.54
CA PHE A 95 -15.82 -3.44 -10.94
C PHE A 95 -15.56 -3.23 -9.46
N ASN A 96 -15.89 -4.26 -8.71
CA ASN A 96 -15.51 -4.42 -7.33
C ASN A 96 -14.22 -5.22 -7.25
N VAL A 97 -13.20 -4.62 -6.64
CA VAL A 97 -11.92 -5.27 -6.38
C VAL A 97 -11.82 -5.56 -4.90
N LEU A 98 -11.68 -6.83 -4.57
CA LEU A 98 -11.61 -7.28 -3.19
C LEU A 98 -10.19 -7.74 -2.87
N PHE A 99 -9.62 -7.18 -1.81
CA PHE A 99 -8.32 -7.56 -1.27
C PHE A 99 -8.45 -8.06 0.15
N MET A 100 -7.60 -8.99 0.55
CA MET A 100 -7.47 -9.45 1.93
C MET A 100 -6.01 -9.45 2.32
N GLY A 101 -5.74 -8.98 3.54
CA GLY A 101 -4.38 -8.98 4.06
C GLY A 101 -4.30 -8.46 5.48
N THR A 102 -3.13 -8.02 5.87
CA THR A 102 -2.83 -7.54 7.23
C THR A 102 -2.25 -6.13 7.16
N ILE A 103 -2.47 -5.36 8.23
CA ILE A 103 -1.85 -4.03 8.35
C ILE A 103 -0.35 -4.20 8.61
N VAL A 104 0.47 -3.41 7.92
CA VAL A 104 1.93 -3.40 8.07
C VAL A 104 2.41 -2.05 8.60
N ASP A 105 3.42 -2.08 9.46
CA ASP A 105 4.12 -0.88 9.89
C ASP A 105 5.21 -0.53 8.87
N TYR A 106 4.76 -0.11 7.69
CA TYR A 106 5.60 0.11 6.51
C TYR A 106 6.73 1.12 6.75
N LYS A 107 6.57 2.05 7.71
CA LYS A 107 7.64 2.98 8.11
C LYS A 107 8.85 2.24 8.69
N LYS A 108 8.60 1.20 9.48
CA LYS A 108 9.68 0.44 10.12
C LYS A 108 10.39 -0.46 9.11
N GLU A 109 9.65 -1.17 8.26
CA GLU A 109 10.24 -1.99 7.20
C GLU A 109 11.01 -1.16 6.16
N GLN A 110 10.49 0.01 5.74
CA GLN A 110 11.24 0.90 4.85
C GLN A 110 12.51 1.43 5.50
N VAL A 111 12.48 1.79 6.77
CA VAL A 111 13.66 2.23 7.51
C VAL A 111 14.69 1.11 7.60
N GLU A 112 14.25 -0.12 7.87
CA GLU A 112 15.13 -1.29 7.93
C GLU A 112 15.73 -1.62 6.55
N GLN A 113 14.93 -1.62 5.49
CA GLN A 113 15.39 -1.88 4.12
C GLN A 113 16.34 -0.77 3.62
N MET A 114 16.02 0.49 3.87
CA MET A 114 16.89 1.62 3.53
C MET A 114 18.23 1.53 4.24
N LEU A 115 18.22 1.23 5.55
CA LEU A 115 19.44 1.04 6.31
C LEU A 115 20.26 -0.14 5.74
N GLN A 116 19.59 -1.22 5.37
CA GLN A 116 20.25 -2.37 4.75
C GLN A 116 20.89 -2.01 3.41
N ASN A 117 20.19 -1.31 2.52
CA ASN A 117 20.73 -0.88 1.23
C ASN A 117 21.95 0.03 1.40
N LEU A 118 21.91 1.01 2.33
CA LEU A 118 23.05 1.88 2.59
C LEU A 118 24.27 1.10 3.13
N ILE A 119 24.05 0.05 3.92
CA ILE A 119 25.11 -0.86 4.37
C ILE A 119 25.67 -1.66 3.19
N GLU A 120 24.81 -2.16 2.31
CA GLU A 120 25.20 -2.90 1.09
C GLU A 120 25.98 -2.02 0.10
N GLU A 121 25.66 -0.72 0.02
CA GLU A 121 26.39 0.30 -0.74
C GLU A 121 27.75 0.66 -0.09
N GLY A 122 28.01 0.17 1.12
CA GLY A 122 29.31 0.28 1.78
C GLY A 122 29.44 1.44 2.76
N TYR A 123 28.36 2.20 3.03
CA TYR A 123 28.38 3.28 4.00
C TYR A 123 28.50 2.75 5.43
N GLN A 124 29.35 3.38 6.25
CA GLN A 124 29.60 2.98 7.64
C GLN A 124 29.80 4.19 8.57
N GLY A 125 29.62 3.98 9.88
CA GLY A 125 29.92 4.98 10.89
C GLY A 125 29.10 6.27 10.72
N ASP A 126 29.77 7.42 10.81
CA ASP A 126 29.11 8.73 10.73
C ASP A 126 28.55 9.03 9.32
N GLU A 127 29.18 8.50 8.25
CA GLU A 127 28.68 8.66 6.88
C GLU A 127 27.35 7.94 6.65
N LEU A 128 27.19 6.73 7.19
CA LEU A 128 25.91 5.99 7.15
C LEU A 128 24.80 6.79 7.84
N LEU A 129 25.12 7.37 8.99
CA LEU A 129 24.20 8.19 9.79
C LEU A 129 23.79 9.48 9.07
N GLU A 130 24.69 10.10 8.33
CA GLU A 130 24.42 11.30 7.54
C GLU A 130 23.52 10.97 6.32
N MET A 131 23.88 9.94 5.55
CA MET A 131 23.10 9.49 4.39
C MET A 131 21.71 9.01 4.78
N PHE A 132 21.60 8.30 5.91
CA PHE A 132 20.32 7.85 6.45
C PHE A 132 19.43 9.04 6.84
N LYS A 133 19.97 10.06 7.52
CA LYS A 133 19.20 11.26 7.91
C LYS A 133 18.72 12.06 6.71
N GLN A 134 19.56 12.26 5.69
CA GLN A 134 19.17 12.96 4.46
C GLN A 134 18.00 12.25 3.76
N HIS A 135 18.06 10.93 3.64
CA HIS A 135 17.00 10.18 2.99
C HIS A 135 15.68 10.18 3.79
N VAL A 136 15.76 10.16 5.12
CA VAL A 136 14.58 10.29 5.99
C VAL A 136 13.95 11.67 5.85
N GLU A 137 14.75 12.75 5.82
CA GLU A 137 14.27 14.12 5.62
C GLU A 137 13.64 14.32 4.22
N ASP A 138 14.21 13.74 3.17
CA ASP A 138 13.65 13.78 1.81
C ASP A 138 12.31 13.03 1.70
N ALA A 139 12.13 11.96 2.46
CA ALA A 139 10.87 11.23 2.55
C ALA A 139 9.77 12.04 3.28
N GLU A 140 10.16 12.91 4.22
CA GLU A 140 9.24 13.79 4.96
C GLU A 140 8.91 15.10 4.22
N THR A 141 9.80 15.59 3.36
CA THR A 141 9.67 16.91 2.69
C THR A 141 8.79 16.87 1.43
N LYS A 142 8.41 15.69 0.93
CA LYS A 142 7.51 15.52 -0.23
C LYS A 142 6.01 15.42 0.13
N VAL A 143 5.61 15.89 1.32
CA VAL A 143 4.20 15.91 1.78
C VAL A 143 3.58 17.30 1.69
#